data_AF-A0A9E0N718-F1
#
_entry.id   AF-A0A9E0N718-F1
#
_cell.length_a   1.000
_cell.length_b   1.000
_cell.length_c   1.000
_cell.angle_alpha   90.00
_cell.angle_beta   90.00
_cell.angle_gamma   90.00
#
_symmetry.space_group_name_H-M   'P 1'
#
loop_
_entity.id
_entity.type
_entity.pdbx_description
1 polymer ?
#
loop_
_entity_poly.entity_id
_entity_poly.type
_entity_poly.pdbx_seq_one_letter_code
_entity_poly.pdbx_strand_id
1 'polypeptide(L)'
;FAGDVAHQVSPFGARGANSGIQDTDNLCWKLKLVIDGKAPARLLDTYSEERTFAADENLMNSTRSTDFITPKSKTSLTFRNAVLSLAREHKFARALVNSGRLSVPAYLTESRLNTPDTDTFEGDMVPGAPMDDAPMQLAGREVWLLDQVGNRFMALVCVESPTDVSADQLAAFIALGAAAVPVEVVLIAAKPGPAPQGVSVLVDRAGRFAERFDARSGTTYLIRPDQHVAARWRGFDAGRVQAALARATCNVQ
;
A
#
# COMPACT_ATOMS: atom_id res chain seq x y z
N PHE A 1 -8.67 20.01 -1.25
CA PHE A 1 -9.48 19.75 -2.45
C PHE A 1 -9.17 18.35 -2.95
N ALA A 2 -10.11 17.66 -3.59
CA ALA A 2 -9.92 16.32 -4.16
C ALA A 2 -10.32 16.29 -5.65
N GLY A 3 -9.71 15.40 -6.44
CA GLY A 3 -10.02 15.22 -7.86
C GLY A 3 -9.72 16.46 -8.71
N ASP A 4 -10.51 16.68 -9.76
CA ASP A 4 -10.28 17.73 -10.77
C ASP A 4 -10.30 19.16 -10.22
N VAL A 5 -10.87 19.39 -9.02
CA VAL A 5 -10.79 20.69 -8.33
C VAL A 5 -9.39 20.93 -7.76
N ALA A 6 -8.64 19.88 -7.45
CA ALA A 6 -7.28 19.93 -6.92
C ALA A 6 -6.22 19.87 -8.01
N HIS A 7 -6.40 18.98 -9.00
CA HIS A 7 -5.41 18.75 -10.06
C HIS A 7 -6.12 18.47 -11.39
N GLN A 8 -5.73 19.23 -12.42
CA GLN A 8 -6.19 19.00 -13.78
C GLN A 8 -5.05 18.39 -14.59
N VAL A 9 -5.33 17.26 -15.22
CA VAL A 9 -4.37 16.51 -16.02
C VAL A 9 -4.92 16.27 -17.41
N SER A 10 -4.02 16.07 -18.37
CA SER A 10 -4.40 15.65 -19.72
C SER A 10 -5.17 14.32 -19.66
N PRO A 11 -6.18 14.09 -20.53
CA PRO A 11 -6.94 12.84 -20.53
C PRO A 11 -6.07 11.62 -20.90
N PHE A 12 -4.90 11.85 -21.50
CA PHE A 12 -3.96 10.78 -21.83
C PHE A 12 -3.41 10.13 -20.56
N GLY A 13 -3.78 8.86 -20.37
CA GLY A 13 -3.46 8.06 -19.19
C GLY A 13 -4.60 7.85 -18.20
N ALA A 14 -5.80 8.39 -18.48
CA ALA A 14 -7.01 8.20 -17.67
C ALA A 14 -6.84 8.54 -16.18
N ARG A 15 -6.07 9.58 -15.84
CA ARG A 15 -5.65 9.84 -14.45
C ARG A 15 -6.59 10.70 -13.61
N GLY A 16 -7.38 11.60 -14.20
CA GLY A 16 -8.22 12.54 -13.44
C GLY A 16 -9.19 11.83 -12.49
N ALA A 17 -10.11 11.04 -13.04
CA ALA A 17 -11.10 10.29 -12.25
C ALA A 17 -10.47 9.29 -11.26
N ASN A 18 -9.48 8.51 -11.70
CA ASN A 18 -8.81 7.52 -10.83
C ASN A 18 -8.09 8.19 -9.65
N SER A 19 -7.43 9.34 -9.87
CA SER A 19 -6.76 10.07 -8.81
C SER A 19 -7.76 10.66 -7.82
N GLY A 20 -8.92 11.17 -8.29
CA GLY A 20 -9.99 11.66 -7.41
C GLY A 20 -10.56 10.59 -6.48
N ILE A 21 -10.69 9.35 -6.95
CA ILE A 21 -11.09 8.21 -6.11
C ILE A 21 -10.02 7.95 -5.03
N GLN A 22 -8.75 7.87 -5.43
CA GLN A 22 -7.64 7.65 -4.49
C GLN A 22 -7.45 8.80 -3.49
N ASP A 23 -7.74 10.04 -3.89
CA ASP A 23 -7.73 11.19 -2.97
C ASP A 23 -8.76 10.98 -1.86
N THR A 24 -9.96 10.55 -2.23
CA THR A 24 -11.06 10.35 -1.29
C THR A 24 -10.77 9.15 -0.38
N ASP A 25 -10.27 8.05 -0.93
CA ASP A 25 -9.88 6.86 -0.16
C ASP A 25 -8.83 7.19 0.92
N ASN A 26 -7.80 7.95 0.54
CA ASN A 26 -6.76 8.43 1.47
C ASN A 26 -7.30 9.38 2.54
N LEU A 27 -8.26 10.25 2.20
CA LEU A 27 -8.80 11.25 3.12
C LEU A 27 -9.81 10.66 4.11
N CYS A 28 -10.68 9.76 3.66
CA CYS A 28 -11.85 9.32 4.42
C CYS A 28 -11.50 8.66 5.76
N TRP A 29 -10.50 7.77 5.78
CA TRP A 29 -10.11 7.11 7.03
C TRP A 29 -9.48 8.09 8.03
N LYS A 30 -8.69 9.06 7.54
CA LYS A 30 -8.07 10.11 8.35
C LYS A 30 -9.15 11.01 8.98
N LEU A 31 -10.08 11.46 8.15
CA LEU A 31 -11.21 12.29 8.57
C LEU A 31 -12.08 11.58 9.60
N LYS A 32 -12.37 10.30 9.39
CA LYS A 32 -13.11 9.48 10.35
C LYS A 32 -12.42 9.45 11.72
N LEU A 33 -11.11 9.20 11.77
CA LEU A 33 -10.39 9.15 13.05
C LEU A 33 -10.39 10.49 13.78
N VAL A 34 -10.31 11.61 13.05
CA VAL A 34 -10.37 12.95 13.65
C VAL A 34 -11.78 13.25 14.18
N ILE A 35 -12.82 12.94 13.41
CA ILE A 35 -14.22 13.11 13.84
C ILE A 35 -14.53 12.27 15.08
N ASP A 36 -14.03 11.03 15.12
CA ASP A 36 -14.22 10.13 16.26
C ASP A 36 -13.34 10.50 17.49
N GLY A 37 -12.53 11.56 17.41
CA GLY A 37 -11.63 11.99 18.49
C GLY A 37 -10.45 11.05 18.76
N LYS A 38 -10.13 10.17 17.79
CA LYS A 38 -9.09 9.13 17.89
C LYS A 38 -7.74 9.54 17.32
N ALA A 39 -7.69 10.64 16.59
CA ALA A 39 -6.47 11.23 16.05
C ALA A 39 -6.58 12.77 16.07
N PRO A 40 -5.47 13.50 16.19
CA PRO A 40 -5.48 14.96 16.14
C PRO A 40 -5.70 15.47 14.73
N ALA A 41 -6.19 16.71 14.61
CA ALA A 41 -6.45 17.38 13.33
C ALA A 41 -5.24 17.40 12.38
N ARG A 42 -4.00 17.44 12.91
CA ARG A 42 -2.76 17.37 12.12
C ARG A 42 -2.58 16.07 11.30
N LEU A 43 -3.37 15.04 11.56
CA LEU A 43 -3.45 13.87 10.68
C LEU A 43 -3.94 14.28 9.28
N LEU A 44 -4.84 15.27 9.19
CA LEU A 44 -5.40 15.74 7.92
C LEU A 44 -4.36 16.47 7.05
N ASP A 45 -3.33 17.08 7.63
CA ASP A 45 -2.26 17.70 6.85
C ASP A 45 -1.52 16.66 5.99
N THR A 46 -1.45 15.40 6.46
CA THR A 46 -0.82 14.30 5.70
C THR A 46 -1.58 13.93 4.43
N TYR A 47 -2.87 14.25 4.33
CA TYR A 47 -3.61 14.09 3.08
C TYR A 47 -3.03 15.01 2.01
N SER A 48 -2.76 16.27 2.35
CA SER A 48 -2.15 17.21 1.42
C SER A 48 -0.75 16.76 1.01
N GLU A 49 0.07 16.33 1.97
CA GLU A 49 1.44 15.86 1.71
C GLU A 49 1.45 14.66 0.74
N GLU A 50 0.67 13.62 1.05
CA GLU A 50 0.65 12.38 0.27
C GLU A 50 0.01 12.56 -1.11
N ARG A 51 -1.10 13.31 -1.19
CA ARG A 51 -1.87 13.45 -2.43
C ARG A 51 -1.32 14.50 -3.37
N THR A 52 -0.63 15.53 -2.86
CA THR A 52 0.12 16.47 -3.72
C THR A 52 1.29 15.75 -4.38
N PHE A 53 2.04 14.95 -3.63
CA PHE A 53 3.11 14.12 -4.18
C PHE A 53 2.60 13.20 -5.31
N ALA A 54 1.50 12.48 -5.06
CA ALA A 54 0.90 11.61 -6.08
C ALA A 54 0.40 12.39 -7.31
N ALA A 55 -0.16 13.60 -7.12
CA ALA A 55 -0.61 14.46 -8.20
C ALA A 55 0.56 14.97 -9.06
N ASP A 56 1.65 15.41 -8.44
CA ASP A 56 2.86 15.87 -9.15
C ASP A 56 3.48 14.76 -9.98
N GLU A 57 3.57 13.55 -9.43
CA GLU A 57 4.04 12.38 -10.16
C GLU A 57 3.12 12.04 -11.35
N ASN A 58 1.80 12.07 -11.14
CA ASN A 58 0.82 11.81 -12.18
C ASN A 58 0.88 12.85 -13.31
N LEU A 59 1.03 14.13 -12.97
CA LEU A 59 1.17 15.22 -13.91
C LEU A 59 2.44 15.07 -14.75
N MET A 60 3.58 14.75 -14.13
CA MET A 60 4.83 14.50 -14.84
C MET A 60 4.68 13.37 -15.87
N ASN A 61 4.04 12.26 -15.49
CA ASN A 61 3.82 11.12 -16.39
C ASN A 61 2.81 11.43 -17.52
N SER A 62 1.74 12.17 -17.20
CA SER A 62 0.74 12.60 -18.19
C SER A 62 1.33 13.58 -19.21
N THR A 63 2.16 14.54 -18.77
CA THR A 63 2.87 15.48 -19.67
C THR A 63 3.82 14.74 -20.59
N ARG A 64 4.64 13.80 -20.07
CA ARG A 64 5.54 12.97 -20.90
C ARG A 64 4.79 12.20 -21.98
N SER A 65 3.65 11.60 -21.61
CA SER A 65 2.81 10.84 -22.54
C SER A 65 2.20 11.76 -23.60
N THR A 66 1.71 12.93 -23.19
CA THR A 66 1.13 13.94 -24.09
C THR A 66 2.17 14.46 -25.08
N ASP A 67 3.38 14.80 -24.62
CA ASP A 67 4.45 15.30 -25.47
C ASP A 67 4.97 14.24 -26.45
N PHE A 68 4.95 12.97 -26.06
CA PHE A 68 5.29 11.85 -26.96
C PHE A 68 4.21 11.63 -28.03
N ILE A 69 2.92 11.65 -27.66
CA ILE A 69 1.80 11.44 -28.60
C ILE A 69 1.65 12.61 -29.57
N THR A 70 1.75 13.83 -29.06
CA THR A 70 1.60 15.09 -29.81
C THR A 70 2.90 15.92 -29.80
N PRO A 71 3.88 15.59 -30.66
CA PRO A 71 5.13 16.35 -30.75
C PRO A 71 4.88 17.81 -31.14
N LYS A 72 5.40 18.73 -30.33
CA LYS A 72 5.25 20.19 -30.52
C LYS A 72 6.39 20.82 -31.32
N SER A 73 7.41 20.05 -31.69
CA SER A 73 8.59 20.51 -32.42
C SER A 73 9.12 19.44 -33.38
N LYS A 74 9.93 19.85 -34.38
CA LYS A 74 10.64 18.92 -35.27
C LYS A 74 11.56 17.97 -34.49
N THR A 75 12.24 18.48 -33.46
CA THR A 75 13.12 17.68 -32.60
C THR A 75 12.35 16.59 -31.85
N SER A 76 11.23 16.94 -31.22
CA SER A 76 10.36 15.98 -30.52
C SER A 76 9.77 14.95 -31.48
N LEU A 77 9.44 15.35 -32.71
CA LEU A 77 8.95 14.45 -33.76
C LEU A 77 10.02 13.44 -34.19
N THR A 78 11.24 13.90 -34.43
CA THR A 78 12.38 13.03 -34.77
C THR A 78 12.68 12.06 -33.63
N PHE A 79 12.71 12.54 -32.39
CA PHE A 79 12.89 11.69 -31.22
C PHE A 79 11.82 10.60 -31.13
N ARG A 80 10.53 10.98 -31.22
CA ARG A 80 9.41 10.01 -31.19
C ARG A 80 9.55 8.96 -32.28
N ASN A 81 9.84 9.37 -33.51
CA ASN A 81 9.97 8.44 -34.64
C ASN A 81 11.15 7.47 -34.46
N ALA A 82 12.28 7.95 -33.92
CA ALA A 82 13.42 7.11 -33.57
C ALA A 82 13.06 6.10 -32.47
N VAL A 83 12.36 6.54 -31.41
CA VAL A 83 11.87 5.65 -30.34
C VAL A 83 10.94 4.59 -30.92
N LEU A 84 9.97 4.95 -31.76
CA LEU A 84 9.05 3.98 -32.38
C LEU A 84 9.77 2.99 -33.28
N SER A 85 10.77 3.43 -34.04
CA SER A 85 11.60 2.54 -34.87
C SER A 85 12.36 1.54 -34.01
N LEU A 86 13.02 2.01 -32.96
CA LEU A 86 13.82 1.17 -32.04
C LEU A 86 12.95 0.24 -31.18
N ALA A 87 11.75 0.68 -30.80
CA ALA A 87 10.84 -0.08 -29.95
C ALA A 87 10.40 -1.43 -30.55
N ARG A 88 10.53 -1.60 -31.87
CA ARG A 88 10.29 -2.88 -32.55
C ARG A 88 11.21 -3.97 -32.03
N GLU A 89 12.48 -3.64 -31.81
CA GLU A 89 13.55 -4.60 -31.54
C GLU A 89 14.11 -4.46 -30.11
N HIS A 90 14.06 -3.27 -29.52
CA HIS A 90 14.72 -2.99 -28.25
C HIS A 90 13.74 -2.70 -27.10
N LYS A 91 13.88 -3.45 -25.99
CA LYS A 91 13.04 -3.29 -24.79
C LYS A 91 13.12 -1.89 -24.18
N PHE A 92 14.30 -1.28 -24.12
CA PHE A 92 14.47 0.06 -23.53
C PHE A 92 13.65 1.13 -24.26
N ALA A 93 13.52 1.03 -25.59
CA ALA A 93 12.74 2.00 -26.38
C ALA A 93 11.23 1.80 -26.16
N ARG A 94 10.75 0.59 -25.88
CA ARG A 94 9.33 0.35 -25.53
C ARG A 94 8.93 1.09 -24.25
N ALA A 95 9.84 1.17 -23.27
CA ALA A 95 9.63 1.91 -22.03
C ALA A 95 9.56 3.43 -22.24
N LEU A 96 9.97 3.95 -23.40
CA LEU A 96 9.82 5.36 -23.77
C LEU A 96 8.51 5.65 -24.51
N VAL A 97 7.89 4.64 -25.13
CA VAL A 97 6.58 4.76 -25.81
C VAL A 97 5.45 4.88 -24.79
N ASN A 98 5.52 4.07 -23.74
CA ASN A 98 4.59 4.10 -22.62
C ASN A 98 5.35 4.59 -21.39
N SER A 99 4.94 5.71 -20.80
CA SER A 99 5.53 6.28 -19.59
C SER A 99 5.49 5.35 -18.36
N GLY A 100 4.91 4.15 -18.48
CA GLY A 100 5.15 3.03 -17.57
C GLY A 100 4.24 3.00 -16.35
N ARG A 101 3.31 3.95 -16.22
CA ARG A 101 2.42 4.06 -15.04
C ARG A 101 0.92 4.01 -15.35
N LEU A 102 0.50 3.47 -16.49
CA LEU A 102 -0.93 3.19 -16.71
C LEU A 102 -1.35 2.20 -15.61
N SER A 103 -2.16 2.68 -14.64
CA SER A 103 -2.67 1.90 -13.51
C SER A 103 -1.67 1.54 -12.39
N VAL A 104 -0.59 2.31 -12.20
CA VAL A 104 0.35 2.10 -11.08
C VAL A 104 0.11 3.15 -9.99
N PRO A 105 -0.14 2.74 -8.72
CA PRO A 105 -0.30 3.66 -7.60
C PRO A 105 1.02 4.37 -7.20
N ALA A 106 0.91 5.48 -6.48
CA ALA A 106 2.07 6.20 -5.95
C ALA A 106 2.65 5.45 -4.75
N TYR A 107 3.99 5.44 -4.63
CA TYR A 107 4.67 4.92 -3.46
C TYR A 107 4.92 6.10 -2.52
N LEU A 108 4.24 6.11 -1.38
CA LEU A 108 4.24 7.22 -0.42
C LEU A 108 5.40 7.09 0.58
N THR A 109 6.62 6.78 0.10
CA THR A 109 7.77 6.41 0.94
C THR A 109 8.19 7.53 1.90
N GLU A 110 8.02 8.79 1.48
CA GLU A 110 8.34 9.99 2.26
C GLU A 110 7.23 10.39 3.25
N SER A 111 6.12 9.63 3.34
CA SER A 111 5.06 9.95 4.29
C SER A 111 5.56 9.83 5.72
N ARG A 112 5.31 10.87 6.53
CA ARG A 112 5.60 10.86 7.97
C ARG A 112 4.77 9.83 8.76
N LEU A 113 3.74 9.25 8.14
CA LEU A 113 2.95 8.17 8.73
C LEU A 113 3.71 6.84 8.73
N ASN A 114 4.78 6.72 7.94
CA ASN A 114 5.57 5.51 7.82
C ASN A 114 6.54 5.36 9.00
N THR A 115 6.65 4.15 9.53
CA THR A 115 7.72 3.80 10.46
C THR A 115 8.90 3.25 9.65
N PRO A 116 10.11 3.85 9.77
CA PRO A 116 11.29 3.35 9.07
C PRO A 116 11.62 1.91 9.45
N ASP A 117 12.13 1.15 8.48
CA ASP A 117 12.60 -0.21 8.70
C ASP A 117 13.78 -0.25 9.67
N THR A 118 13.77 -1.23 10.58
CA THR A 118 14.93 -1.58 11.41
C THR A 118 15.57 -2.90 10.99
N ASP A 119 14.84 -3.71 10.20
CA ASP A 119 15.27 -5.00 9.69
C ASP A 119 15.46 -4.92 8.18
N THR A 120 16.29 -5.81 7.61
CA THR A 120 16.47 -5.88 6.16
C THR A 120 15.33 -6.65 5.49
N PHE A 121 14.85 -6.13 4.37
CA PHE A 121 13.87 -6.74 3.47
C PHE A 121 14.30 -6.58 2.02
N GLU A 122 13.95 -7.56 1.20
CA GLU A 122 14.00 -7.52 -0.25
C GLU A 122 12.60 -7.23 -0.82
N GLY A 123 12.54 -6.72 -2.04
CA GLY A 123 11.28 -6.42 -2.73
C GLY A 123 10.70 -5.03 -2.43
N ASP A 124 9.53 -4.79 -3.02
CA ASP A 124 8.97 -3.44 -3.17
C ASP A 124 7.97 -3.04 -2.07
N MET A 125 7.61 -3.96 -1.15
CA MET A 125 6.66 -3.71 -0.06
C MET A 125 7.25 -2.90 1.10
N VAL A 126 7.95 -1.81 0.76
CA VAL A 126 8.54 -0.84 1.70
C VAL A 126 7.45 -0.03 2.43
N PRO A 127 7.73 0.57 3.60
CA PRO A 127 6.80 1.54 4.20
C PRO A 127 6.43 2.66 3.20
N GLY A 128 5.13 2.90 3.06
CA GLY A 128 4.55 3.79 2.04
C GLY A 128 4.18 3.10 0.73
N ALA A 129 4.58 1.85 0.51
CA ALA A 129 4.16 1.09 -0.66
C ALA A 129 2.66 0.74 -0.56
N PRO A 130 1.89 0.91 -1.65
CA PRO A 130 0.59 0.26 -1.78
C PRO A 130 0.80 -1.25 -1.84
N MET A 131 -0.03 -2.00 -1.15
CA MET A 131 0.11 -3.46 -1.10
C MET A 131 -0.04 -4.10 -2.48
N ASP A 132 0.88 -5.01 -2.78
CA ASP A 132 0.67 -5.99 -3.83
C ASP A 132 -0.40 -7.00 -3.39
N ASP A 133 -1.23 -7.42 -4.34
CA ASP A 133 -2.19 -8.48 -4.10
C ASP A 133 -1.49 -9.83 -3.96
N ALA A 134 -2.21 -10.87 -3.56
CA ALA A 134 -1.75 -12.26 -3.63
C ALA A 134 -2.94 -13.21 -3.65
N PRO A 135 -2.88 -14.32 -4.40
CA PRO A 135 -3.86 -15.40 -4.27
C PRO A 135 -3.69 -16.08 -2.90
N MET A 136 -4.76 -16.13 -2.13
CA MET A 136 -4.80 -16.68 -0.77
C MET A 136 -5.94 -17.70 -0.65
N GLN A 137 -5.96 -18.47 0.44
CA GLN A 137 -7.15 -19.23 0.84
C GLN A 137 -7.72 -18.74 2.17
N LEU A 138 -9.05 -18.56 2.22
CA LEU A 138 -9.81 -18.31 3.44
C LEU A 138 -10.84 -19.42 3.63
N ALA A 139 -10.76 -20.14 4.75
CA ALA A 139 -11.65 -21.28 5.05
C ALA A 139 -11.77 -22.29 3.88
N GLY A 140 -10.66 -22.54 3.18
CA GLY A 140 -10.58 -23.47 2.05
C GLY A 140 -11.08 -22.92 0.70
N ARG A 141 -11.48 -21.64 0.62
CA ARG A 141 -11.86 -20.98 -0.65
C ARG A 141 -10.73 -20.09 -1.14
N GLU A 142 -10.48 -20.10 -2.45
CA GLU A 142 -9.55 -19.17 -3.09
C GLU A 142 -10.12 -17.74 -3.02
N VAL A 143 -9.28 -16.80 -2.58
CA VAL A 143 -9.58 -15.37 -2.46
C VAL A 143 -8.36 -14.54 -2.86
N TRP A 144 -8.55 -13.25 -3.09
CA TRP A 144 -7.44 -12.29 -3.25
C TRP A 144 -7.19 -11.55 -1.95
N LEU A 145 -5.92 -11.30 -1.61
CA LEU A 145 -5.52 -10.62 -0.39
C LEU A 145 -6.18 -9.25 -0.28
N LEU A 146 -6.16 -8.45 -1.34
CA LEU A 146 -6.68 -7.07 -1.30
C LEU A 146 -8.19 -7.01 -1.05
N ASP A 147 -8.94 -8.06 -1.39
CA ASP A 147 -10.37 -8.15 -1.06
C ASP A 147 -10.62 -8.40 0.44
N GLN A 148 -9.61 -8.88 1.17
CA GLN A 148 -9.71 -9.22 2.59
C GLN A 148 -9.17 -8.12 3.51
N VAL A 149 -8.39 -7.17 2.97
CA VAL A 149 -7.72 -6.11 3.74
C VAL A 149 -8.23 -4.72 3.39
N GLY A 150 -8.02 -3.75 4.29
CA GLY A 150 -8.43 -2.35 4.13
C GLY A 150 -9.60 -1.93 5.02
N ASN A 151 -9.97 -0.66 4.95
CA ASN A 151 -10.96 0.06 5.78
C ASN A 151 -10.66 0.14 7.29
N ARG A 152 -9.68 -0.62 7.78
CA ARG A 152 -9.18 -0.61 9.15
C ARG A 152 -7.67 -0.83 9.17
N PHE A 153 -7.02 -0.51 10.29
CA PHE A 153 -5.64 -0.93 10.49
C PHE A 153 -5.57 -2.43 10.68
N MET A 154 -4.58 -3.04 10.05
CA MET A 154 -4.37 -4.48 10.12
C MET A 154 -2.92 -4.82 10.39
N ALA A 155 -2.67 -5.82 11.23
CA ALA A 155 -1.36 -6.44 11.37
C ALA A 155 -1.39 -7.81 10.68
N LEU A 156 -0.67 -7.95 9.57
CA LEU A 156 -0.47 -9.23 8.89
C LEU A 156 0.71 -9.94 9.53
N VAL A 157 0.45 -11.01 10.29
CA VAL A 157 1.48 -11.75 11.04
C VAL A 157 1.70 -13.11 10.38
N CYS A 158 2.91 -13.32 9.88
CA CYS A 158 3.27 -14.52 9.14
C CYS A 158 3.63 -15.65 10.10
N VAL A 159 3.06 -16.82 9.89
CA VAL A 159 3.30 -18.03 10.68
C VAL A 159 3.46 -19.24 9.76
N GLU A 160 4.18 -20.27 10.22
CA GLU A 160 4.26 -21.51 9.46
C GLU A 160 2.90 -22.23 9.51
N SER A 161 2.33 -22.39 10.71
CA SER A 161 0.98 -22.90 10.95
C SER A 161 0.21 -21.98 11.91
N PRO A 162 -1.13 -21.83 11.77
CA PRO A 162 -1.95 -21.07 12.72
C PRO A 162 -1.86 -21.58 14.16
N THR A 163 -1.51 -22.86 14.34
CA THR A 163 -1.32 -23.50 15.66
C THR A 163 -0.04 -23.06 16.37
N ASP A 164 0.88 -22.39 15.69
CA ASP A 164 2.16 -21.97 16.25
C ASP A 164 2.02 -20.70 17.11
N VAL A 165 0.85 -20.06 17.08
CA VAL A 165 0.54 -18.88 17.89
C VAL A 165 0.40 -19.27 19.36
N SER A 166 1.27 -18.74 20.19
CA SER A 166 1.22 -18.91 21.65
C SER A 166 0.01 -18.20 22.28
N ALA A 167 -0.38 -18.62 23.48
CA ALA A 167 -1.46 -17.98 24.23
C ALA A 167 -1.19 -16.48 24.50
N ASP A 168 0.06 -16.11 24.78
CA ASP A 168 0.47 -14.72 25.02
C ASP A 168 0.36 -13.87 23.74
N GLN A 169 0.76 -14.42 22.59
CA GLN A 169 0.58 -13.75 21.29
C GLN A 169 -0.90 -13.56 20.97
N LEU A 170 -1.73 -14.59 21.18
CA LEU A 170 -3.17 -14.49 20.97
C LEU A 170 -3.81 -13.42 21.86
N ALA A 171 -3.43 -13.36 23.14
CA ALA A 171 -3.87 -12.30 24.05
C ALA A 171 -3.45 -10.91 23.56
N ALA A 172 -2.22 -10.75 23.05
CA ALA A 172 -1.75 -9.50 22.46
C ALA A 172 -2.54 -9.11 21.20
N PHE A 173 -2.89 -10.07 20.33
CA PHE A 173 -3.70 -9.82 19.14
C PHE A 173 -5.09 -9.30 19.49
N ILE A 174 -5.74 -9.93 20.48
CA ILE A 174 -7.06 -9.51 20.97
C ILE A 174 -6.98 -8.10 21.60
N ALA A 175 -5.93 -7.82 22.38
CA ALA A 175 -5.73 -6.51 22.98
C ALA A 175 -5.54 -5.39 21.94
N LEU A 176 -4.83 -5.66 20.83
CA LEU A 176 -4.69 -4.74 19.71
C LEU A 176 -6.05 -4.43 19.04
N GLY A 177 -6.92 -5.43 18.90
CA GLY A 177 -8.27 -5.25 18.36
C GLY A 177 -9.21 -4.49 19.29
N ALA A 178 -8.96 -4.51 20.60
CA ALA A 178 -9.77 -3.82 21.61
C ALA A 178 -9.28 -2.38 21.92
N ALA A 179 -8.19 -1.93 21.31
CA ALA A 179 -7.64 -0.59 21.53
C ALA A 179 -8.55 0.52 20.97
N ALA A 180 -8.32 1.77 21.41
CA ALA A 180 -9.11 2.93 20.97
C ALA A 180 -9.12 3.10 19.44
N VAL A 181 -7.95 2.90 18.81
CA VAL A 181 -7.81 2.65 17.38
C VAL A 181 -7.54 1.16 17.20
N PRO A 182 -8.54 0.36 16.79
CA PRO A 182 -8.38 -1.08 16.62
C PRO A 182 -7.36 -1.44 15.55
N VAL A 183 -6.53 -2.45 15.83
CA VAL A 183 -5.72 -3.14 14.81
C VAL A 183 -6.20 -4.58 14.73
N GLU A 184 -6.77 -4.97 13.60
CA GLU A 184 -7.16 -6.35 13.36
C GLU A 184 -5.92 -7.17 13.00
N VAL A 185 -5.66 -8.24 13.74
CA VAL A 185 -4.58 -9.16 13.41
C VAL A 185 -5.11 -10.23 12.45
N VAL A 186 -4.41 -10.42 11.34
CA VAL A 186 -4.67 -11.49 10.37
C VAL A 186 -3.43 -12.35 10.29
N LEU A 187 -3.58 -13.65 10.51
CA LEU A 187 -2.48 -14.60 10.35
C LEU A 187 -2.33 -14.94 8.86
N ILE A 188 -1.09 -14.82 8.37
CA ILE A 188 -0.71 -15.29 7.05
C ILE A 188 0.05 -16.60 7.23
N ALA A 189 -0.61 -17.73 6.98
CA ALA A 189 -0.06 -19.05 7.24
C ALA A 189 0.50 -19.70 5.96
N ALA A 190 1.67 -20.32 6.04
CA ALA A 190 2.21 -21.12 4.94
C ALA A 190 1.45 -22.45 4.76
N LYS A 191 0.96 -23.02 5.86
CA LYS A 191 0.18 -24.27 5.89
C LYS A 191 -1.23 -24.04 6.45
N PRO A 192 -2.24 -24.78 5.96
CA PRO A 192 -3.58 -24.71 6.52
C PRO A 192 -3.61 -25.28 7.95
N GLY A 193 -4.50 -24.73 8.78
CA GLY A 193 -4.71 -25.20 10.16
C GLY A 193 -5.94 -24.55 10.78
N PRO A 194 -6.37 -25.03 11.96
CA PRO A 194 -7.50 -24.43 12.67
C PRO A 194 -7.16 -22.99 13.09
N ALA A 195 -8.04 -22.05 12.78
CA ALA A 195 -7.88 -20.66 13.16
C ALA A 195 -8.03 -20.51 14.70
N PRO A 196 -7.11 -19.80 15.38
CA PRO A 196 -7.30 -19.39 16.76
C PRO A 196 -8.59 -18.55 16.90
N GLN A 197 -9.29 -18.71 18.02
CA GLN A 197 -10.54 -17.99 18.25
C GLN A 197 -10.31 -16.48 18.22
N GLY A 198 -11.12 -15.76 17.43
CA GLY A 198 -11.06 -14.29 17.34
C GLY A 198 -9.97 -13.76 16.40
N VAL A 199 -9.29 -14.63 15.64
CA VAL A 199 -8.24 -14.22 14.69
C VAL A 199 -8.50 -14.84 13.32
N SER A 200 -8.48 -14.01 12.28
CA SER A 200 -8.63 -14.45 10.89
C SER A 200 -7.35 -15.10 10.37
N VAL A 201 -7.48 -16.12 9.53
CA VAL A 201 -6.35 -16.82 8.91
C VAL A 201 -6.51 -16.82 7.40
N LEU A 202 -5.48 -16.34 6.70
CA LEU A 202 -5.30 -16.50 5.27
C LEU A 202 -4.12 -17.43 5.02
N VAL A 203 -4.27 -18.38 4.09
CA VAL A 203 -3.23 -19.36 3.76
C VAL A 203 -2.58 -18.98 2.44
N ASP A 204 -1.27 -18.74 2.43
CA ASP A 204 -0.47 -18.47 1.22
C ASP A 204 0.01 -19.77 0.57
N ARG A 205 -0.93 -20.52 0.00
CA ARG A 205 -0.62 -21.84 -0.57
C ARG A 205 0.37 -21.79 -1.73
N ALA A 206 0.37 -20.70 -2.48
CA ALA A 206 1.21 -20.52 -3.67
C ALA A 206 2.56 -19.85 -3.36
N GLY A 207 2.81 -19.43 -2.10
CA GLY A 207 4.01 -18.71 -1.71
C GLY A 207 4.12 -17.31 -2.32
N ARG A 208 3.02 -16.75 -2.86
CA ARG A 208 3.02 -15.49 -3.61
C ARG A 208 3.01 -14.28 -2.69
N PHE A 209 2.35 -14.39 -1.54
CA PHE A 209 2.50 -13.37 -0.50
C PHE A 209 3.95 -13.38 0.01
N ALA A 210 4.49 -14.55 0.33
CA ALA A 210 5.87 -14.68 0.80
C ALA A 210 6.90 -14.11 -0.17
N GLU A 211 6.74 -14.36 -1.48
CA GLU A 211 7.58 -13.79 -2.54
C GLU A 211 7.47 -12.26 -2.62
N ARG A 212 6.24 -11.71 -2.69
CA ARG A 212 6.00 -10.28 -2.92
C ARG A 212 6.34 -9.41 -1.71
N PHE A 213 6.13 -9.94 -0.51
CA PHE A 213 6.36 -9.24 0.76
C PHE A 213 7.68 -9.63 1.43
N ASP A 214 8.51 -10.47 0.80
CA ASP A 214 9.68 -11.09 1.45
C ASP A 214 9.31 -11.57 2.87
N ALA A 215 8.24 -12.36 2.92
CA ALA A 215 7.67 -12.81 4.18
C ALA A 215 8.23 -14.18 4.58
N ARG A 216 8.52 -14.30 5.87
CA ARG A 216 8.92 -15.55 6.53
C ARG A 216 8.17 -15.66 7.84
N SER A 217 8.21 -16.83 8.48
CA SER A 217 7.59 -17.00 9.81
C SER A 217 8.12 -15.93 10.79
N GLY A 218 7.20 -15.25 11.47
CA GLY A 218 7.46 -14.10 12.34
C GLY A 218 7.30 -12.74 11.65
N THR A 219 7.46 -12.64 10.32
CA THR A 219 7.33 -11.37 9.60
C THR A 219 5.98 -10.73 9.87
N THR A 220 5.99 -9.46 10.25
CA THR A 220 4.80 -8.69 10.59
C THR A 220 4.75 -7.42 9.77
N TYR A 221 3.60 -7.16 9.14
CA TYR A 221 3.31 -5.92 8.42
C TYR A 221 2.17 -5.18 9.10
N LEU A 222 2.33 -3.89 9.39
CA LEU A 222 1.23 -3.01 9.76
C LEU A 222 0.72 -2.29 8.51
N ILE A 223 -0.56 -2.45 8.22
CA ILE A 223 -1.24 -1.95 7.04
C ILE A 223 -2.25 -0.87 7.45
N ARG A 224 -2.30 0.22 6.69
CA ARG A 224 -3.28 1.31 6.86
C ARG A 224 -4.66 0.93 6.28
N PRO A 225 -5.72 1.65 6.69
CA PRO A 225 -7.05 1.49 6.10
C PRO A 225 -7.09 1.62 4.57
N ASP A 226 -6.19 2.41 3.97
CA ASP A 226 -6.06 2.62 2.53
C ASP A 226 -5.06 1.65 1.86
N GLN A 227 -4.80 0.50 2.49
CA GLN A 227 -3.97 -0.59 1.96
C GLN A 227 -2.50 -0.22 1.67
N HIS A 228 -1.97 0.82 2.33
CA HIS A 228 -0.55 1.14 2.30
C HIS A 228 0.19 0.51 3.49
N VAL A 229 1.42 0.05 3.26
CA VAL A 229 2.30 -0.45 4.33
C VAL A 229 2.71 0.72 5.22
N ALA A 230 2.37 0.67 6.51
CA ALA A 230 2.80 1.66 7.50
C ALA A 230 4.14 1.30 8.13
N ALA A 231 4.38 0.01 8.37
CA ALA A 231 5.56 -0.51 9.04
C ALA A 231 5.72 -2.01 8.76
N ARG A 232 6.93 -2.53 8.94
CA ARG A 232 7.21 -3.96 8.86
C ARG A 232 8.38 -4.38 9.75
N TRP A 233 8.35 -5.63 10.20
CA TRP A 233 9.38 -6.24 11.05
C TRP A 233 9.51 -7.73 10.74
N ARG A 234 10.66 -8.33 11.06
CA ARG A 234 10.88 -9.78 10.91
C ARG A 234 10.35 -10.61 12.09
N GLY A 235 9.79 -9.95 13.09
CA GLY A 235 9.17 -10.56 14.25
C GLY A 235 8.00 -9.72 14.77
N PHE A 236 6.96 -10.37 15.26
CA PHE A 236 5.84 -9.70 15.92
C PHE A 236 6.25 -9.12 17.28
N ASP A 237 5.94 -7.85 17.51
CA ASP A 237 6.04 -7.18 18.80
C ASP A 237 4.87 -6.19 18.93
N ALA A 238 4.01 -6.40 19.93
CA ALA A 238 2.81 -5.60 20.12
C ALA A 238 3.13 -4.12 20.42
N GLY A 239 4.23 -3.85 21.15
CA GLY A 239 4.66 -2.49 21.46
C GLY A 239 5.14 -1.74 20.21
N ARG A 240 5.88 -2.42 19.31
CA ARG A 240 6.27 -1.86 18.01
C ARG A 240 5.05 -1.57 17.13
N VAL A 241 4.07 -2.48 17.09
CA VAL A 241 2.81 -2.27 16.38
C VAL A 241 2.07 -1.05 16.93
N GLN A 242 1.94 -0.92 18.25
CA GLN A 242 1.30 0.24 18.90
C GLN A 242 2.04 1.55 18.63
N ALA A 243 3.37 1.56 18.69
CA ALA A 243 4.18 2.74 18.40
C ALA A 243 4.05 3.17 16.92
N ALA A 244 4.06 2.21 16.00
CA ALA A 244 3.84 2.48 14.59
C ALA A 244 2.42 2.96 14.30
N LEU A 245 1.41 2.41 14.98
CA LEU A 245 0.03 2.89 14.91
C LEU A 245 -0.09 4.32 15.41
N ALA A 246 0.56 4.65 16.54
CA ALA A 246 0.60 6.01 17.05
C ALA A 246 1.23 6.99 16.04
N ARG A 247 2.29 6.58 15.35
CA ARG A 247 2.87 7.38 14.25
C ARG A 247 1.89 7.53 13.08
N ALA A 248 1.33 6.42 12.60
CA ALA A 248 0.40 6.38 11.47
C ALA A 248 -0.91 7.15 11.72
N THR A 249 -1.23 7.42 12.98
CA THR A 249 -2.40 8.21 13.40
C THR A 249 -2.04 9.60 13.92
N CYS A 250 -0.76 10.02 13.83
CA CYS A 250 -0.27 11.27 14.40
C CYS A 250 -0.57 11.42 15.91
N ASN A 251 -0.63 10.32 16.65
CA ASN A 251 -0.78 10.28 18.12
C ASN A 251 0.56 10.21 18.87
N VAL A 252 1.70 10.28 18.16
CA VAL A 252 3.01 10.47 18.80
C VAL A 252 3.06 11.81 19.54
N GLN A 253 3.60 11.80 20.77
CA GLN A 253 3.85 13.01 21.56
C GLN A 253 4.91 13.89 20.90
#